data_AF-A0A7J9EW74-F1
#
_entry.id   AF-A0A7J9EW74-F1
#
_cell.length_a   1.000
_cell.length_b   1.000
_cell.length_c   1.000
_cell.angle_alpha   90.00
_cell.angle_beta   90.00
_cell.angle_gamma   90.00
#
_symmetry.space_group_name_H-M   'P 1'
#
loop_
_entity.id
_entity.type
_entity.pdbx_description
1 polymer ?
#
loop_
_entity_poly.entity_id
_entity_poly.type
_entity_poly.pdbx_seq_one_letter_code
_entity_poly.pdbx_strand_id
1 'polypeptide(L)'
;MCWTKKSSLAPKDDGTGDWVIGYNRFLGNCSIFDAELWDILDGLKLIQHRCHSSVVIHFDSLEVVKVIHGNISKISNSALIRRIHRILSQESQWI
;
A
#
# COMPACT_ATOMS: atom_id res chain seq x y z
N MET A 1 -21.14 -2.88 -5.05
CA MET A 1 -19.96 -3.05 -5.92
C MET A 1 -18.88 -2.10 -5.42
N CYS A 2 -17.65 -2.60 -5.27
CA CYS A 2 -16.56 -2.02 -4.48
C CYS A 2 -15.34 -1.81 -5.39
N TRP A 3 -14.75 -0.62 -5.34
CA TRP A 3 -13.56 -0.22 -6.11
C TRP A 3 -12.55 0.36 -5.13
N THR A 4 -11.25 0.21 -5.43
CA THR A 4 -10.25 1.04 -4.76
C THR A 4 -10.43 2.50 -5.19
N LYS A 5 -10.05 3.43 -4.32
CA LYS A 5 -10.00 4.85 -4.68
C LYS A 5 -8.96 5.02 -5.79
N LYS A 6 -9.05 6.14 -6.52
CA LYS A 6 -7.97 6.51 -7.44
C LYS A 6 -6.76 6.90 -6.60
N SER A 7 -5.76 6.03 -6.59
CA SER A 7 -4.56 6.20 -5.78
C SER A 7 -3.34 6.42 -6.66
N SER A 8 -2.34 7.10 -6.12
CA SER A 8 -1.18 7.54 -6.88
C SER A 8 0.09 7.44 -6.07
N LEU A 9 1.19 7.19 -6.77
CA LEU A 9 2.54 7.11 -6.22
C LEU A 9 3.35 8.32 -6.67
N ALA A 10 4.09 8.89 -5.72
CA ALA A 10 5.06 9.95 -5.96
C ALA A 10 6.47 9.48 -5.52
N PRO A 11 7.52 9.78 -6.30
CA PRO A 11 8.90 9.61 -5.89
C PRO A 11 9.16 10.37 -4.59
N LYS A 12 10.03 9.83 -3.74
CA LYS A 12 10.39 10.51 -2.48
C LYS A 12 11.29 11.74 -2.69
N ASP A 13 12.05 11.78 -3.80
CA ASP A 13 13.19 12.70 -4.00
C ASP A 13 13.04 13.71 -5.15
N ASP A 14 11.90 13.80 -5.84
CA ASP A 14 11.81 14.64 -7.04
C ASP A 14 11.55 16.14 -6.76
N GLY A 15 11.20 16.55 -5.55
CA GLY A 15 11.02 17.96 -5.17
C GLY A 15 9.91 18.72 -5.92
N THR A 16 9.37 18.12 -6.99
CA THR A 16 8.26 18.63 -7.80
C THR A 16 6.92 18.12 -7.30
N GLY A 17 6.89 17.00 -6.55
CA GLY A 17 5.64 16.43 -6.03
C GLY A 17 4.73 15.91 -7.14
N ASP A 18 5.30 15.60 -8.31
CA ASP A 18 4.55 15.16 -9.47
C ASP A 18 4.13 13.69 -9.31
N TRP A 19 2.86 13.42 -9.62
CA TRP A 19 2.31 12.06 -9.60
C TRP A 19 2.88 11.26 -10.76
N VAL A 20 3.66 10.22 -10.46
CA VAL A 20 4.31 9.43 -11.52
C VAL A 20 3.37 8.36 -12.06
N ILE A 21 2.58 7.69 -11.21
CA ILE A 21 1.61 6.67 -11.64
C ILE A 21 0.35 6.72 -10.77
N GLY A 22 -0.81 6.66 -11.43
CA GLY A 22 -2.10 6.39 -10.80
C GLY A 22 -2.57 4.96 -11.05
N TYR A 23 -3.28 4.36 -10.09
CA TYR A 23 -3.85 3.02 -10.18
C TYR A 23 -5.25 2.97 -9.55
N ASN A 24 -6.05 2.00 -10.00
CA ASN A 24 -7.32 1.63 -9.39
C ASN A 24 -7.61 0.15 -9.67
N ARG A 25 -8.52 -0.44 -8.88
CA ARG A 25 -8.93 -1.82 -9.06
C ARG A 25 -10.39 -2.04 -8.69
N PHE A 26 -11.08 -2.82 -9.51
CA PHE A 26 -12.40 -3.36 -9.16
C PHE A 26 -12.26 -4.58 -8.24
N LEU A 27 -12.99 -4.56 -7.11
CA LEU A 27 -12.89 -5.59 -6.06
C LEU A 27 -14.20 -6.35 -5.82
N GLY A 28 -15.30 -6.02 -6.50
CA GLY A 28 -16.56 -6.75 -6.38
C GLY A 28 -17.32 -6.40 -5.09
N ASN A 29 -17.52 -7.36 -4.19
CA ASN A 29 -18.16 -7.12 -2.89
C ASN A 29 -17.08 -7.11 -1.80
N CYS A 30 -16.77 -5.93 -1.26
CA CYS A 30 -15.79 -5.77 -0.19
C CYS A 30 -16.21 -4.67 0.79
N SER A 31 -15.64 -4.71 2.00
CA SER A 31 -15.72 -3.58 2.92
C SER A 31 -14.82 -2.45 2.45
N ILE A 32 -15.09 -1.23 2.94
CA ILE A 32 -14.23 -0.06 2.67
C ILE A 32 -12.81 -0.32 3.19
N PHE A 33 -12.70 -0.94 4.36
CA PHE A 33 -11.42 -1.33 4.95
C PHE A 33 -10.64 -2.30 4.08
N ASP A 34 -11.30 -3.34 3.53
CA ASP A 34 -10.65 -4.27 2.61
C ASP A 34 -10.21 -3.56 1.31
N ALA A 35 -11.02 -2.63 0.81
CA ALA A 35 -10.68 -1.85 -0.38
C ALA A 35 -9.41 -1.03 -0.18
N GLU A 36 -9.26 -0.39 0.99
CA GLU A 36 -8.07 0.38 1.34
C GLU A 36 -6.82 -0.51 1.50
N LEU A 37 -6.96 -1.69 2.11
CA LEU A 37 -5.85 -2.64 2.19
C LEU A 37 -5.43 -3.19 0.83
N TRP A 38 -6.39 -3.42 -0.08
CA TRP A 38 -6.07 -3.84 -1.45
C TRP A 38 -5.34 -2.75 -2.21
N ASP A 39 -5.73 -1.50 -2.01
CA ASP A 39 -5.08 -0.33 -2.59
C ASP A 39 -3.60 -0.26 -2.19
N ILE A 40 -3.28 -0.45 -0.90
CA ILE A 40 -1.90 -0.56 -0.41
C ILE A 40 -1.12 -1.67 -1.09
N LEU A 41 -1.73 -2.86 -1.18
CA LEU A 41 -1.04 -4.02 -1.74
C LEU A 41 -0.71 -3.80 -3.22
N ASP A 42 -1.61 -3.17 -3.97
CA ASP A 42 -1.40 -2.85 -5.37
C ASP A 42 -0.35 -1.74 -5.55
N GLY A 43 -0.35 -0.72 -4.68
CA GLY A 43 0.71 0.28 -4.59
C GLY A 43 2.09 -0.33 -4.29
N LEU A 44 2.19 -1.20 -3.28
CA LEU A 44 3.43 -1.89 -2.91
C LEU A 44 3.97 -2.79 -4.02
N LYS A 45 3.11 -3.55 -4.70
CA LYS A 45 3.53 -4.35 -5.86
C LYS A 45 4.04 -3.47 -7.00
N LEU A 46 3.35 -2.36 -7.25
CA LEU A 46 3.75 -1.43 -8.29
C LEU A 46 5.13 -0.84 -8.00
N ILE A 47 5.44 -0.52 -6.73
CA ILE A 47 6.78 -0.12 -6.30
C ILE A 47 7.77 -1.27 -6.48
N GLN A 48 7.46 -2.48 -6.02
CA GLN A 48 8.36 -3.64 -6.15
C GLN A 48 8.73 -3.95 -7.60
N HIS A 49 7.83 -3.69 -8.55
CA HIS A 49 8.08 -3.86 -9.98
C HIS A 49 8.91 -2.71 -10.60
N ARG A 50 9.14 -1.61 -9.88
CA ARG A 50 9.88 -0.45 -10.35
C ARG A 50 11.19 -0.35 -9.56
N CYS A 51 12.31 -0.10 -10.22
CA CYS A 51 13.62 0.09 -9.56
C CYS A 51 13.74 1.40 -8.75
N HIS A 52 12.63 1.96 -8.25
CA HIS A 52 12.66 3.16 -7.42
C HIS A 52 12.93 2.78 -5.97
N SER A 53 14.09 3.18 -5.46
CA SER A 53 14.56 2.83 -4.12
C SER A 53 13.78 3.48 -2.97
N SER A 54 12.92 4.47 -3.24
CA SER A 54 12.04 5.03 -2.23
C SER A 54 10.81 5.74 -2.83
N VAL A 55 9.63 5.33 -2.38
CA VAL A 55 8.34 5.90 -2.79
C VAL A 55 7.51 6.17 -1.54
N VAL A 56 6.79 7.28 -1.54
CA VAL A 56 5.85 7.62 -0.45
C VAL A 56 4.45 7.23 -0.92
N ILE A 57 3.77 6.40 -0.13
CA ILE A 57 2.35 6.09 -0.34
C ILE A 57 1.55 6.85 0.70
N HIS A 58 0.58 7.65 0.24
CA HIS A 58 -0.35 8.35 1.12
C HIS A 58 -1.65 7.56 1.27
N PHE A 59 -2.11 7.43 2.51
CA PHE A 59 -3.38 6.78 2.85
C PHE A 59 -4.23 7.75 3.65
N ASP A 60 -5.52 7.83 3.33
CA ASP A 60 -6.49 8.69 4.02
C ASP A 60 -7.15 8.01 5.23
N SER A 61 -6.77 6.76 5.52
CA SER A 61 -7.34 5.94 6.58
C SER A 61 -6.36 5.69 7.72
N LEU A 62 -6.61 6.36 8.84
CA LEU A 62 -5.81 6.20 10.06
C LEU A 62 -5.89 4.77 10.62
N GLU A 63 -7.02 4.08 10.45
CA GLU A 63 -7.19 2.69 10.90
C GLU A 63 -6.24 1.75 10.15
N VAL A 64 -6.16 1.92 8.84
CA VAL A 64 -5.26 1.17 7.96
C VAL A 64 -3.78 1.46 8.29
N VAL A 65 -3.41 2.72 8.51
CA VAL A 65 -2.05 3.09 8.95
C VAL A 65 -1.71 2.43 10.28
N LYS A 66 -2.64 2.43 11.25
CA LYS A 66 -2.45 1.76 12.55
C LYS A 66 -2.30 0.26 12.43
N VAL A 67 -2.95 -0.39 11.48
CA VAL A 67 -2.85 -1.84 11.25
C VAL A 67 -1.53 -2.22 10.58
N ILE A 68 -1.02 -1.36 9.71
CA ILE A 68 0.28 -1.54 9.04
C ILE A 68 1.44 -1.22 9.97
N HIS A 69 1.34 -0.15 10.75
CA HIS A 69 2.38 0.25 11.70
C HIS A 69 2.28 -0.49 13.04
N GLY A 70 1.10 -1.03 13.34
CA GLY A 70 0.83 -1.84 14.51
C GLY A 70 1.63 -3.13 14.48
N ASN A 71 2.12 -3.52 15.66
CA ASN A 71 3.10 -4.58 15.88
C ASN A 71 2.97 -5.78 14.90
N ILE A 72 3.96 -5.87 14.01
CA ILE A 72 4.18 -6.93 13.00
C ILE A 72 4.07 -8.34 13.63
N SER A 73 4.26 -8.46 14.95
CA SER A 73 4.20 -9.72 15.69
C SER A 73 2.79 -10.26 15.99
N LYS A 74 1.74 -9.43 15.90
CA LYS A 74 0.36 -9.95 15.95
C LYS A 74 -0.03 -10.42 14.56
N ILE A 75 0.03 -11.74 14.36
CA ILE A 75 -0.51 -12.43 13.19
C ILE A 75 -1.94 -11.95 12.99
N SER A 76 -2.13 -11.00 12.08
CA SER A 76 -3.48 -10.63 11.65
C SER A 76 -4.09 -11.86 10.97
N ASN A 77 -5.32 -12.21 11.34
CA ASN A 77 -6.07 -13.30 10.69
C ASN A 77 -6.34 -12.99 9.20
N SER A 78 -6.16 -11.75 8.77
CA SER A 78 -6.26 -11.37 7.37
C SER A 78 -5.01 -11.78 6.60
N ALA A 79 -5.19 -12.68 5.62
CA ALA A 79 -4.15 -13.02 4.65
C ALA A 79 -3.62 -11.80 3.88
N LEU A 80 -4.47 -10.79 3.68
CA LEU A 80 -4.12 -9.54 3.01
C LEU A 80 -3.11 -8.73 3.84
N ILE A 81 -3.42 -8.52 5.12
CA ILE A 81 -2.54 -7.80 6.07
C ILE A 81 -1.19 -8.52 6.19
N ARG A 82 -1.20 -9.86 6.33
CA ARG A 82 0.05 -10.66 6.35
C ARG A 82 0.90 -10.47 5.11
N ARG A 83 0.28 -10.35 3.93
CA ARG A 83 0.99 -10.18 2.67
C ARG A 83 1.61 -8.78 2.54
N ILE A 84 0.87 -7.75 2.97
CA ILE A 84 1.38 -6.37 3.06
C ILE A 84 2.60 -6.32 3.99
N HIS A 85 2.47 -6.86 5.21
CA HIS A 85 3.58 -6.93 6.16
C HIS A 85 4.79 -7.68 5.62
N ARG A 86 4.59 -8.77 4.85
CA ARG A 86 5.70 -9.51 4.24
C ARG A 86 6.46 -8.66 3.23
N ILE A 87 5.78 -7.89 2.38
CA ILE A 87 6.43 -7.02 1.41
C ILE A 87 7.19 -5.90 2.13
N LEU A 88 6.55 -5.25 3.10
CA LEU A 88 7.19 -4.21 3.93
C LEU A 88 8.39 -4.74 4.73
N SER A 89 8.36 -5.99 5.21
CA SER A 89 9.50 -6.61 5.91
C SER A 89 10.67 -6.90 4.98
N GLN A 90 10.40 -7.17 3.69
CA GLN A 90 11.44 -7.35 2.67
C GLN A 90 12.11 -6.02 2.32
N GLU A 91 11.41 -4.89 2.45
CA GLU A 91 11.95 -3.53 2.23
C GLU A 91 13.04 -3.15 3.26
N SER A 92 13.08 -3.78 4.44
CA SER A 92 14.13 -3.54 5.43
C SER A 92 15.53 -4.03 5.01
N GLN A 93 15.66 -4.69 3.85
CA GLN A 93 16.93 -5.11 3.23
C GLN A 93 17.40 -4.19 2.10
N TRP A 94 16.70 -3.10 1.80
CA TRP A 94 17.04 -2.16 0.71
C TRP A 94 17.70 -0.87 1.24
N ILE A 95 18.41 -0.97 2.37
CA ILE A 95 19.28 0.07 2.93
C ILE A 95 20.73 -0.27 2.56
#